data_AF-A0A183CF54-F1
#
_entry.id   AF-A0A183CF54-F1
#
_cell.length_a   1.000
_cell.length_b   1.000
_cell.length_c   1.000
_cell.angle_alpha   90.00
_cell.angle_beta   90.00
_cell.angle_gamma   90.00
#
_symmetry.space_group_name_H-M   'P 1'
#
loop_
_entity.id
_entity.type
_entity.pdbx_description
1 polymer ?
#
loop_
_entity_poly.entity_id
_entity_poly.type
_entity_poly.pdbx_seq_one_letter_code
_entity_poly.pdbx_strand_id
1 'polypeptide(L)'
;MPQQIQTGYVPHQWPNQRSAQEQQSEMLLELHRVTLSNQYSSVIKDLPTLYGTEGRDAVHDFFITMETCTREWRDEKKLDALRTKLKGKALKALNMAFTKFGQAAPYATVKAEILIDSVRLEKRGRRHHKIRG
;
A
#
# COMPACT_ATOMS: atom_id res chain seq x y z
N MET A 1 -20.67 56.39 -44.28
CA MET A 1 -20.86 55.02 -44.79
C MET A 1 -20.12 54.07 -43.85
N PRO A 2 -20.77 53.36 -42.90
CA PRO A 2 -20.09 52.40 -42.03
C PRO A 2 -19.90 51.05 -42.76
N GLN A 3 -18.68 50.52 -42.75
CA GLN A 3 -18.37 49.18 -43.26
C GLN A 3 -18.73 48.11 -42.23
N GLN A 4 -19.32 47.03 -42.72
CA GLN A 4 -19.91 45.93 -41.98
C GLN A 4 -18.85 45.08 -41.26
N ILE A 5 -19.15 44.72 -40.01
CA ILE A 5 -18.37 43.76 -39.23
C ILE A 5 -18.62 42.37 -39.81
N GLN A 6 -17.56 41.77 -40.37
CA GLN A 6 -17.59 40.41 -40.89
C GLN A 6 -17.43 39.44 -39.71
N THR A 7 -18.54 38.94 -39.19
CA THR A 7 -18.56 37.90 -38.15
C THR A 7 -18.18 36.56 -38.78
N GLY A 8 -16.90 36.20 -38.63
CA GLY A 8 -16.41 34.87 -38.97
C GLY A 8 -17.18 33.80 -38.19
N TYR A 9 -17.83 32.91 -38.92
CA TYR A 9 -18.46 31.71 -38.38
C TYR A 9 -17.35 30.78 -37.88
N VAL A 10 -17.20 30.62 -36.57
CA VAL A 10 -16.29 29.62 -35.98
C VAL A 10 -17.04 28.29 -35.97
N PRO A 11 -16.58 27.26 -36.70
CA PRO A 11 -17.23 25.96 -36.66
C PRO A 11 -17.20 25.42 -35.24
N HIS A 12 -18.38 25.15 -34.69
CA HIS A 12 -18.53 24.41 -33.43
C HIS A 12 -17.80 23.06 -33.59
N GLN A 13 -16.70 22.88 -32.86
CA GLN A 13 -16.11 21.57 -32.65
C GLN A 13 -17.15 20.70 -31.92
N TRP A 14 -17.67 19.70 -32.63
CA TRP A 14 -18.49 18.66 -32.02
C TRP A 14 -17.70 17.95 -30.91
N PRO A 15 -18.35 17.56 -29.80
CA PRO A 15 -17.69 16.75 -28.80
C PRO A 15 -17.25 15.44 -29.44
N ASN A 16 -15.96 15.16 -29.29
CA ASN A 16 -15.26 13.98 -29.78
C ASN A 16 -16.10 12.73 -29.46
N GLN A 17 -16.77 12.13 -30.46
CA GLN A 17 -17.46 10.86 -30.30
C GLN A 17 -16.39 9.78 -30.09
N ARG A 18 -16.13 9.43 -28.84
CA ARG A 18 -15.33 8.23 -28.53
C ARG A 18 -15.98 7.06 -29.25
N SER A 19 -15.19 6.36 -30.05
CA SER A 19 -15.70 5.20 -30.78
C SER A 19 -16.18 4.14 -29.78
N ALA A 20 -17.22 3.37 -30.13
CA ALA A 20 -17.76 2.31 -29.26
C ALA A 20 -16.66 1.32 -28.81
N GLN A 21 -15.62 1.17 -29.62
CA GLN A 21 -14.45 0.34 -29.35
C GLN A 21 -13.53 0.93 -28.25
N GLU A 22 -13.35 2.25 -28.21
CA GLU A 22 -12.64 2.95 -27.11
C GLU A 22 -13.41 2.86 -25.79
N GLN A 23 -14.74 3.03 -25.84
CA GLN A 23 -15.60 2.88 -24.65
C GLN A 23 -15.57 1.44 -24.09
N GLN A 24 -15.58 0.43 -24.97
CA GLN A 24 -15.42 -0.97 -24.56
C GLN A 24 -14.04 -1.25 -23.96
N SER A 25 -12.98 -0.68 -24.54
CA SER A 25 -11.62 -0.81 -24.02
C SER A 25 -11.48 -0.19 -22.62
N GLU A 26 -11.99 1.03 -22.42
CA GLU A 26 -11.98 1.69 -21.11
C GLU A 26 -12.76 0.90 -20.07
N MET A 27 -13.95 0.41 -20.42
CA MET A 27 -14.78 -0.41 -19.53
C MET A 27 -14.09 -1.73 -19.13
N LEU A 28 -13.40 -2.39 -20.07
CA LEU A 28 -12.62 -3.61 -19.78
C LEU A 28 -11.43 -3.33 -18.85
N LEU A 29 -10.72 -2.22 -19.07
CA LEU A 29 -9.64 -1.79 -18.19
C LEU A 29 -10.15 -1.47 -16.78
N GLU A 30 -11.32 -0.86 -16.67
CA GLU A 30 -11.95 -0.54 -15.39
C GLU A 30 -12.46 -1.79 -14.66
N LEU A 31 -13.12 -2.72 -15.35
CA LEU A 31 -13.48 -4.04 -14.81
C LEU A 31 -12.27 -4.82 -14.30
N HIS A 32 -11.16 -4.79 -15.06
CA HIS A 32 -9.93 -5.45 -14.65
C HIS A 32 -9.34 -4.79 -13.39
N ARG A 33 -9.35 -3.46 -13.31
CA ARG A 33 -8.94 -2.71 -12.11
C ARG A 33 -9.80 -3.06 -10.89
N VAL A 34 -11.11 -3.13 -11.04
CA VAL A 34 -12.05 -3.50 -9.96
C VAL A 34 -11.82 -4.94 -9.51
N THR A 35 -11.61 -5.86 -10.46
CA THR A 35 -11.35 -7.28 -10.17
C THR A 35 -10.05 -7.46 -9.39
N LEU A 36 -8.97 -6.78 -9.81
CA LEU A 36 -7.71 -6.77 -9.09
C LEU A 36 -7.87 -6.16 -7.70
N SER A 37 -8.60 -5.05 -7.58
CA SER A 37 -8.89 -4.41 -6.28
C SER A 37 -9.62 -5.34 -5.32
N ASN A 38 -10.62 -6.09 -5.81
CA ASN A 38 -11.36 -7.06 -5.00
C ASN A 38 -10.47 -8.22 -4.53
N GLN A 39 -9.62 -8.77 -5.40
CA GLN A 39 -8.67 -9.81 -5.03
C GLN A 39 -7.69 -9.31 -3.95
N TYR A 40 -7.16 -8.10 -4.10
CA TYR A 40 -6.28 -7.50 -3.10
C TYR A 40 -6.98 -7.30 -1.74
N SER A 41 -8.25 -6.85 -1.76
CA SER A 41 -9.01 -6.66 -0.52
C SER A 41 -9.27 -7.97 0.22
N SER A 42 -9.51 -9.08 -0.49
CA SER A 42 -9.72 -10.40 0.11
C SER A 42 -8.45 -10.88 0.78
N VAL A 43 -7.32 -10.86 0.06
CA VAL A 43 -6.02 -11.27 0.59
C VAL A 43 -5.63 -10.44 1.81
N ILE A 44 -5.86 -9.11 1.79
CA ILE A 44 -5.64 -8.29 2.97
C ILE A 44 -6.49 -8.82 4.11
N LYS A 45 -7.80 -9.07 3.96
CA LYS A 45 -8.64 -9.56 5.07
C LYS A 45 -8.08 -10.83 5.71
N ASP A 46 -7.61 -11.78 4.91
CA ASP A 46 -7.07 -13.07 5.38
C ASP A 46 -5.69 -12.96 6.08
N LEU A 47 -4.95 -11.87 5.89
CA LEU A 47 -3.65 -11.71 6.57
C LEU A 47 -3.80 -11.56 8.09
N PRO A 48 -2.90 -12.17 8.89
CA PRO A 48 -2.85 -11.96 10.33
C PRO A 48 -2.59 -10.49 10.68
N THR A 49 -3.01 -10.06 11.87
CA THR A 49 -2.75 -8.70 12.38
C THR A 49 -1.62 -8.76 13.39
N LEU A 50 -0.66 -7.83 13.31
CA LEU A 50 0.52 -7.81 14.17
C LEU A 50 0.50 -6.56 15.06
N TYR A 51 0.57 -6.74 16.37
CA TYR A 51 0.49 -5.67 17.38
C TYR A 51 1.85 -5.23 17.91
N GLY A 52 2.89 -6.05 17.75
CA GLY A 52 4.26 -5.79 18.21
C GLY A 52 4.49 -6.22 19.67
N THR A 53 3.72 -7.18 20.16
CA THR A 53 3.88 -7.83 21.48
C THR A 53 4.14 -9.33 21.37
N GLU A 54 4.01 -9.91 20.18
CA GLU A 54 4.00 -11.35 19.90
C GLU A 54 5.40 -11.99 19.83
N GLY A 55 6.47 -11.20 19.93
CA GLY A 55 7.85 -11.68 19.87
C GLY A 55 8.41 -11.78 18.46
N ARG A 56 9.72 -12.05 18.33
CA ARG A 56 10.43 -12.05 17.05
C ARG A 56 9.90 -13.09 16.07
N ASP A 57 9.61 -14.30 16.55
CA ASP A 57 9.22 -15.42 15.69
C ASP A 57 7.86 -15.15 15.03
N ALA A 58 6.88 -14.63 15.78
CA ALA A 58 5.58 -14.22 15.24
C ALA A 58 5.69 -13.08 14.21
N VAL A 59 6.62 -12.13 14.40
CA VAL A 59 6.89 -11.07 13.42
C VAL A 59 7.46 -11.70 12.14
N HIS A 60 8.36 -12.67 12.26
CA HIS A 60 8.96 -13.36 11.13
C HIS A 60 7.92 -14.16 10.34
N ASP A 61 7.08 -14.94 11.03
CA ASP A 61 6.00 -15.73 10.42
C ASP A 61 4.94 -14.86 9.74
N PHE A 62 4.63 -13.69 10.32
CA PHE A 62 3.78 -12.68 9.69
C PHE A 62 4.36 -12.24 8.33
N PHE A 63 5.66 -11.91 8.27
CA PHE A 63 6.29 -11.47 7.03
C PHE A 63 6.38 -12.61 5.98
N ILE A 64 6.65 -13.84 6.41
CA ILE A 64 6.62 -15.01 5.50
C ILE A 64 5.23 -15.19 4.88
N THR A 65 4.20 -15.15 5.71
CA THR A 65 2.80 -15.28 5.27
C THR A 65 2.44 -14.15 4.32
N MET A 66 2.80 -12.93 4.67
CA MET A 66 2.56 -11.75 3.85
C MET A 66 3.25 -11.85 2.49
N GLU A 67 4.53 -12.21 2.43
CA GLU A 67 5.26 -12.35 1.17
C GLU A 67 4.72 -13.47 0.29
N THR A 68 4.24 -14.55 0.90
CA THR A 68 3.60 -15.67 0.20
C THR A 68 2.29 -15.24 -0.44
N CYS A 69 1.42 -14.57 0.31
CA CYS A 69 0.12 -14.09 -0.16
C CYS A 69 0.20 -12.90 -1.13
N THR A 70 1.29 -12.13 -1.07
CA THR A 70 1.47 -10.90 -1.87
C THR A 70 2.59 -11.00 -2.89
N ARG A 71 2.99 -12.22 -3.30
CA ARG A 71 4.15 -12.45 -4.17
C ARG A 71 4.15 -11.58 -5.44
N GLU A 72 3.00 -11.46 -6.10
CA GLU A 72 2.83 -10.71 -7.35
C GLU A 72 2.52 -9.22 -7.15
N TRP A 73 2.45 -8.76 -5.90
CA TRP A 73 2.07 -7.38 -5.60
C TRP A 73 3.26 -6.44 -5.73
N ARG A 74 2.97 -5.23 -6.18
CA ARG A 74 3.92 -4.11 -6.15
C ARG A 74 4.17 -3.67 -4.72
N ASP A 75 5.36 -3.11 -4.48
CA ASP A 75 5.79 -2.62 -3.17
C ASP A 75 4.79 -1.66 -2.52
N GLU A 76 4.23 -0.73 -3.30
CA GLU A 76 3.22 0.22 -2.81
C GLU A 76 2.01 -0.48 -2.20
N LYS A 77 1.54 -1.57 -2.83
CA LYS A 77 0.41 -2.37 -2.34
C LYS A 77 0.78 -3.21 -1.12
N LYS A 78 2.02 -3.73 -1.07
CA LYS A 78 2.53 -4.44 0.12
C LYS A 78 2.64 -3.51 1.32
N LEU A 79 3.10 -2.28 1.11
CA LEU A 79 3.20 -1.25 2.14
C LEU A 79 1.81 -0.80 2.64
N ASP A 80 0.83 -0.69 1.75
CA ASP A 80 -0.56 -0.40 2.12
C ASP A 80 -1.20 -1.53 2.96
N ALA A 81 -0.97 -2.78 2.56
CA ALA A 81 -1.37 -3.95 3.35
C ALA A 81 -0.69 -3.96 4.73
N LEU A 82 0.60 -3.58 4.82
CA LEU A 82 1.31 -3.45 6.09
C LEU A 82 0.67 -2.40 6.99
N ARG A 83 0.36 -1.21 6.45
CA ARG A 83 -0.32 -0.15 7.21
C ARG A 83 -1.67 -0.61 7.76
N THR A 84 -2.37 -1.46 7.01
CA THR A 84 -3.67 -2.00 7.42
C THR A 84 -3.54 -3.03 8.55
N LYS A 85 -2.52 -3.91 8.46
CA LYS A 85 -2.36 -5.07 9.37
C LYS A 85 -1.44 -4.86 10.55
N LEU A 86 -0.57 -3.86 10.52
CA LEU A 86 0.22 -3.48 11.67
C LEU A 86 -0.61 -2.58 12.59
N LYS A 87 -0.64 -2.92 13.88
CA LYS A 87 -1.32 -2.18 14.95
C LYS A 87 -0.35 -1.95 16.10
N GLY A 88 -0.74 -1.07 17.03
CA GLY A 88 0.01 -0.85 18.28
C GLY A 88 1.48 -0.50 18.07
N LYS A 89 2.38 -1.29 18.68
CA LYS A 89 3.83 -1.10 18.62
C LYS A 89 4.39 -1.41 17.23
N ALA A 90 3.82 -2.37 16.52
CA ALA A 90 4.25 -2.68 15.16
C ALA A 90 3.93 -1.53 14.18
N LEU A 91 2.77 -0.89 14.33
CA LEU A 91 2.44 0.31 13.56
C LEU A 91 3.39 1.47 13.87
N LYS A 92 3.80 1.63 15.14
CA LYS A 92 4.80 2.62 15.53
C LYS A 92 6.16 2.36 14.86
N ALA A 93 6.62 1.11 14.83
CA ALA A 93 7.85 0.72 14.14
C ALA A 93 7.77 1.02 12.63
N LEU A 94 6.63 0.74 12.00
CA LEU A 94 6.37 1.08 10.60
C LEU A 94 6.47 2.60 10.35
N ASN A 95 5.82 3.41 11.19
CA ASN A 95 5.88 4.87 11.06
C ASN A 95 7.30 5.40 11.24
N MET A 96 8.06 4.85 12.19
CA MET A 96 9.47 5.21 12.38
C MET A 96 10.33 4.85 11.17
N ALA A 97 10.08 3.70 10.54
CA ALA A 97 10.76 3.32 9.30
C ALA A 97 10.45 4.33 8.18
N PHE A 98 9.20 4.75 8.02
CA PHE A 98 8.84 5.78 7.04
C PHE A 98 9.42 7.16 7.37
N THR A 99 9.53 7.54 8.64
CA THR A 99 10.23 8.77 9.03
C THR A 99 11.71 8.72 8.66
N LYS A 100 12.34 7.54 8.78
CA LYS A 100 13.77 7.35 8.55
C LYS A 100 14.15 7.25 7.07
N PHE A 101 13.33 6.56 6.28
CA PHE A 101 13.65 6.25 4.88
C PHE A 101 12.75 6.98 3.86
N GLY A 102 11.73 7.71 4.33
CA GLY A 102 10.73 8.35 3.49
C GLY A 102 9.60 7.41 3.07
N GLN A 103 8.48 7.99 2.60
CA GLN A 103 7.30 7.20 2.19
C GLN A 103 7.51 6.38 0.91
N ALA A 104 8.50 6.75 0.10
CA ALA A 104 8.89 6.02 -1.12
C ALA A 104 9.92 4.91 -0.85
N ALA A 105 10.19 4.58 0.43
CA ALA A 105 11.12 3.51 0.76
C ALA A 105 10.62 2.16 0.23
N PRO A 106 11.51 1.33 -0.35
CA PRO A 106 11.12 0.02 -0.86
C PRO A 106 10.68 -0.90 0.28
N TYR A 107 9.80 -1.84 -0.03
CA TYR A 107 9.20 -2.75 0.96
C TYR A 107 10.28 -3.50 1.76
N ALA A 108 11.34 -3.96 1.09
CA ALA A 108 12.45 -4.68 1.71
C ALA A 108 13.15 -3.87 2.81
N THR A 109 13.35 -2.56 2.61
CA THR A 109 13.99 -1.67 3.59
C THR A 109 13.09 -1.48 4.81
N VAL A 110 11.79 -1.28 4.59
CA VAL A 110 10.81 -1.12 5.68
C VAL A 110 10.69 -2.40 6.51
N LYS A 111 10.61 -3.57 5.85
CA LYS A 111 10.61 -4.89 6.49
C LYS A 111 11.85 -5.09 7.36
N ALA A 112 13.04 -4.80 6.83
CA ALA A 112 14.29 -4.95 7.57
C ALA A 112 14.31 -4.11 8.85
N GLU A 113 13.86 -2.86 8.79
CA GLU A 113 13.82 -1.99 9.97
C GLU A 113 12.84 -2.51 11.04
N ILE A 114 11.65 -2.97 10.64
CA ILE A 114 10.66 -3.54 11.57
C ILE A 114 11.21 -4.79 12.24
N LEU A 115 11.92 -5.64 11.49
CA LEU A 115 12.59 -6.83 12.05
C LEU A 115 13.69 -6.44 13.04
N ILE A 116 14.51 -5.41 12.74
CA ILE A 116 15.54 -4.92 13.66
C ILE A 116 14.91 -4.39 14.96
N ASP A 117 13.82 -3.63 14.85
CA ASP A 117 13.15 -3.07 16.03
C ASP A 117 12.51 -4.16 16.91
N SER A 118 11.91 -5.19 16.28
CA SER A 118 11.38 -6.35 17.00
C SER A 118 12.44 -7.07 17.85
N VAL A 119 13.66 -7.22 17.32
CA VAL A 119 14.81 -7.80 18.04
C VAL A 119 15.27 -6.89 19.19
N ARG A 120 15.27 -5.57 19.00
CA ARG A 120 15.64 -4.61 20.05
C ARG A 120 14.65 -4.61 21.21
N LEU A 121 13.35 -4.69 20.90
CA LEU A 121 12.29 -4.73 21.90
C LEU A 121 12.37 -5.99 22.77
N GLU A 122 12.65 -7.14 22.15
CA GLU A 122 12.82 -8.41 22.88
C GLU A 122 14.04 -8.37 23.83
N LYS A 123 15.18 -7.82 23.37
CA LYS A 123 16.38 -7.66 24.21
C LYS A 123 16.16 -6.73 25.40
N ARG A 124 15.32 -5.71 25.27
CA ARG A 124 14.97 -4.79 26.37
C ARG A 124 14.00 -5.43 27.37
N GLY A 125 13.03 -6.21 26.90
CA GLY A 125 12.09 -6.95 27.76
C GLY A 125 12.78 -7.96 28.68
N ARG A 126 13.81 -8.67 28.18
CA ARG A 126 14.58 -9.64 28.99
C ARG A 126 15.44 -9.01 30.09
N ARG A 127 15.75 -7.71 30.03
CA ARG A 127 16.57 -7.04 31.07
C ARG A 127 15.79 -6.74 32.36
N HIS A 128 14.47 -6.63 32.30
CA HIS A 128 13.64 -6.34 33.48
C HIS A 128 13.23 -7.59 34.27
N HIS A 129 13.54 -8.80 33.79
CA HIS A 129 13.16 -10.05 34.45
C HIS A 129 14.31 -10.71 35.24
N LYS A 130 15.31 -9.92 35.66
CA LYS A 130 16.46 -10.40 36.44
C LYS A 130 16.66 -9.64 37.76
N ILE A 131 15.57 -9.12 38.33
CA ILE A 131 15.56 -8.46 39.65
C ILE A 131 14.41 -9.02 40.48
N ARG A 132 14.48 -10.30 40.84
CA ARG A 132 13.72 -10.95 41.92
C ARG A 132 14.27 -12.35 42.11
N GLY A 133 15.47 -12.39 42.69
CA GLY A 133 16.06 -13.55 43.36
C GLY A 133 16.49 -13.08 44.75
#